data_AF-A0A382Y4Y5-F1
#
_entry.id   AF-A0A382Y4Y5-F1
#
_cell.length_a   1.000
_cell.length_b   1.000
_cell.length_c   1.000
_cell.angle_alpha   90.00
_cell.angle_beta   90.00
_cell.angle_gamma   90.00
#
_symmetry.space_group_name_H-M   'P 1'
#
loop_
_entity.id
_entity.type
_entity.pdbx_description
1 polymer ?
#
loop_
_entity_poly.entity_id
_entity_poly.type
_entity_poly.pdbx_seq_one_letter_code
_entity_poly.pdbx_strand_id
1 'polypeptide(L)' 'MSRELPGLGAIFVTGDASSGLEERILEAGGLALVRKPLDSVRIRGAVKTFQRRWSSDCEEEFLG' A
#
# COMPACT_ATOMS: atom_id res chain seq x y z
N MET A 1 -10.15 -17.31 -11.92
CA MET A 1 -10.58 -16.81 -10.60
C MET A 1 -9.34 -16.39 -9.84
N SER A 2 -8.95 -15.12 -9.94
CA SER A 2 -7.86 -14.55 -9.15
C SER A 2 -8.32 -14.49 -7.70
N ARG A 3 -7.58 -15.17 -6.81
CA ARG A 3 -7.75 -15.02 -5.36
C ARG A 3 -7.24 -13.64 -4.98
N GLU A 4 -8.10 -12.63 -5.04
CA GLU A 4 -7.89 -11.39 -4.29
C GLU A 4 -7.83 -11.77 -2.82
N LEU A 5 -6.68 -11.54 -2.18
CA LEU A 5 -6.56 -11.69 -0.73
C LEU A 5 -7.31 -10.52 -0.10
N PRO A 6 -8.46 -10.73 0.57
CA PRO A 6 -9.27 -9.64 1.07
C PRO A 6 -8.54 -8.94 2.22
N GLY A 7 -8.39 -7.62 2.12
CA GLY A 7 -8.22 -6.73 3.30
C GLY A 7 -6.80 -6.47 3.81
N LEU A 8 -5.75 -7.15 3.33
CA LEU A 8 -4.37 -6.86 3.76
C LEU A 8 -3.68 -5.97 2.74
N GLY A 9 -3.71 -4.66 2.99
CA GLY A 9 -2.97 -3.72 2.17
C GLY A 9 -1.46 -4.00 2.23
N ALA A 10 -0.83 -4.09 1.06
CA ALA A 10 0.57 -4.45 0.91
C ALA A 10 1.45 -3.24 0.56
N ILE A 11 2.64 -3.15 1.20
CA ILE A 11 3.72 -2.25 0.80
C ILE A 11 4.75 -3.06 0.02
N PHE A 12 4.97 -2.70 -1.23
CA PHE A 12 5.90 -3.37 -2.12
C PHE A 12 7.29 -2.75 -2.01
N VAL A 13 8.32 -3.59 -2.06
CA VAL A 13 9.72 -3.14 -1.97
C VAL A 13 10.49 -3.65 -3.18
N THR A 14 11.03 -2.75 -3.99
CA THR A 14 11.71 -3.12 -5.25
C THR A 14 13.10 -2.50 -5.38
N GLY A 15 14.03 -3.24 -5.99
CA GLY A 15 15.28 -2.68 -6.52
C GLY A 15 15.20 -2.32 -8.01
N ASP A 16 14.09 -2.68 -8.67
CA ASP A 16 13.83 -2.39 -10.08
C ASP A 16 13.24 -0.99 -10.23
N ALA A 17 13.74 -0.25 -11.22
CA ALA A 17 13.31 1.12 -11.56
C ALA A 17 12.40 1.15 -12.80
N SER A 18 11.89 0.00 -13.25
CA SER A 18 10.99 -0.09 -14.40
C SER A 18 9.85 0.92 -14.29
N SER A 19 9.68 1.68 -15.37
CA SER A 19 8.61 2.65 -15.52
C SER A 19 7.25 1.93 -15.48
N GLY A 20 6.31 2.45 -14.69
CA GLY A 20 4.94 1.92 -14.62
C GLY A 20 4.72 0.79 -13.60
N LEU A 21 5.75 0.30 -12.91
CA LEU A 21 5.56 -0.69 -11.83
C LEU A 21 4.70 -0.13 -10.68
N GLU A 22 4.89 1.14 -10.34
CA GLU A 22 4.11 1.82 -9.31
C GLU A 22 2.62 1.89 -9.67
N GLU A 23 2.32 2.30 -10.90
CA GLU A 23 0.95 2.40 -11.41
C GLU A 23 0.24 1.05 -11.38
N ARG A 24 0.90 -0.01 -11.87
CA ARG A 24 0.36 -1.38 -11.83
C ARG A 24 0.11 -1.90 -10.42
N ILE A 25 0.96 -1.51 -9.47
CA ILE A 25 0.78 -1.89 -8.06
C ILE A 25 -0.42 -1.18 -7.45
N LEU A 26 -0.59 0.11 -7.74
CA LEU A 26 -1.73 0.89 -7.27
C LEU A 26 -3.04 0.38 -7.90
N GLU A 27 -3.06 0.08 -9.20
CA GLU A 27 -4.20 -0.53 -9.90
C GLU A 27 -4.61 -1.89 -9.32
N ALA A 28 -3.63 -2.67 -8.85
CA ALA A 28 -3.87 -3.98 -8.21
C ALA A 28 -4.33 -3.87 -6.74
N GLY A 29 -4.55 -2.66 -6.22
CA GLY A 29 -4.93 -2.44 -4.81
C GLY A 29 -3.76 -2.48 -3.83
N GLY A 30 -2.53 -2.40 -4.33
CA GLY A 30 -1.34 -2.18 -3.51
C GLY A 30 -1.33 -0.77 -2.90
N LEU A 31 -0.75 -0.64 -1.71
CA LEU A 31 -0.78 0.64 -0.98
C LEU A 31 0.36 1.57 -1.36
N ALA A 32 1.54 1.02 -1.60
CA ALA A 32 2.75 1.79 -1.83
C ALA A 32 3.82 0.94 -2.50
N LEU A 33 4.70 1.60 -3.25
CA LEU A 33 5.96 1.05 -3.74
C LEU A 33 7.13 1.83 -3.11
N VAL A 34 8.04 1.12 -2.43
CA VAL A 34 9.26 1.67 -1.85
C VAL A 34 10.46 1.15 -2.64
N ARG A 35 11.28 2.07 -3.16
CA ARG A 35 12.53 1.70 -3.85
C ARG A 35 13.64 1.42 -2.85
N LYS A 36 14.43 0.38 -3.12
CA LYS A 36 15.70 0.08 -2.45
C LYS A 36 16.76 1.11 -2.86
N PRO A 37 17.76 1.40 -2.00
CA PRO A 37 17.90 0.89 -0.64
C PRO A 37 16.80 1.41 0.29
N LEU A 38 16.44 0.58 1.27
CA LEU A 38 15.32 0.86 2.16
C LEU A 38 15.69 1.97 3.15
N ASP A 39 14.89 3.04 3.15
CA ASP A 39 14.98 4.12 4.14
C ASP A 39 13.86 3.96 5.17
N SER A 40 14.23 3.86 6.44
CA SER A 40 13.29 3.71 7.56
C SER A 40 12.29 4.87 7.66
N VAL A 41 12.65 6.08 7.21
CA VAL A 41 11.76 7.25 7.16
C VAL A 41 10.67 7.01 6.12
N ARG A 42 11.01 6.48 4.94
CA ARG A 42 10.06 6.22 3.85
C ARG A 42 9.07 5.12 4.19
N ILE A 43 9.53 4.03 4.81
CA ILE A 43 8.64 2.95 5.28
C ILE A 43 7.68 3.50 6.33
N ARG A 44 8.18 4.27 7.30
CA ARG A 44 7.35 4.87 8.34
C ARG A 44 6.27 5.77 7.74
N GLY A 45 6.60 6.52 6.68
CA GLY A 45 5.63 7.29 5.91
C GLY A 45 4.53 6.42 5.32
N ALA A 46 4.89 5.37 4.57
CA ALA A 46 3.93 4.45 3.96
C ALA A 46 3.01 3.75 4.98
N VAL A 47 3.57 3.30 6.10
CA VAL A 47 2.80 2.67 7.20
C VAL A 47 1.82 3.65 7.84
N LYS A 48 2.24 4.89 8.11
CA LYS A 48 1.33 5.91 8.68
C LYS A 48 0.21 6.29 7.73
N THR A 49 0.51 6.40 6.44
CA THR A 49 -0.52 6.64 5.40
C THR A 49 -1.54 5.50 5.37
N PHE A 50 -1.07 4.25 5.46
CA PHE A 50 -1.97 3.10 5.56
C PHE A 50 -2.85 3.13 6.80
N GLN A 51 -2.26 3.34 7.99
CA GLN A 51 -3.00 3.40 9.25
C GLN A 51 -4.11 4.46 9.23
N ARG A 52 -3.86 5.63 8.62
CA ARG A 52 -4.89 6.67 8.49
C ARG A 52 -6.03 6.25 7.58
N ARG A 53 -5.73 5.62 6.44
CA ARG A 53 -6.75 5.21 5.47
C ARG A 53 -7.66 4.13 6.05
N TRP A 54 -7.06 3.12 6.68
CA TRP A 54 -7.81 2.06 7.36
C TRP A 54 -8.59 2.57 8.59
N SER A 55 -8.03 3.52 9.34
CA SER A 55 -8.74 4.14 10.47
C SER A 55 -9.94 4.99 10.02
N SER A 56 -9.89 5.58 8.82
CA SER A 56 -11.00 6.34 8.24
C SER A 56 -12.09 5.41 7.72
N ASP A 57 -11.71 4.31 7.07
CA ASP A 57 -12.63 3.32 6.53
C ASP A 57 -13.39 2.57 7.65
N CYS A 58 -12.76 2.35 8.82
CA CYS A 58 -13.43 1.79 10.00
C CYS A 58 -14.48 2.72 10.64
N GLU A 59 -14.37 4.05 10.48
CA GLU A 59 -15.38 4.99 11.04
C GLU A 59 -16.67 4.99 10.21
N GLU A 60 -16.60 4.83 8.89
CA GLU A 60 -17.79 4.71 8.03
C GLU A 60 -18.49 3.34 8.19
N GLU A 61 -17.75 2.26 8.45
CA GLU A 61 -18.33 0.91 8.60
C GLU A 61 -19.05 0.70 9.95
N PHE A 62 -18.75 1.52 10.97
CA PHE A 62 -19.37 1.43 12.31
C PHE A 62 -20.53 2.41 12.56
N LEU A 63 -20.73 3.40 11.68
CA LEU A 63 -21.77 4.43 11.79
C LEU A 63 -22.89 4.30 10.73
N GLY A 64 -22.83 3.27 9.87
CA GLY A 64 -23.84 2.91 8.88
C GLY A 64 -24.79 1.81 9.33
#